data_AF-A0AAX4FVE3-F1
#
_entry.id   AF-A0AAX4FVE3-F1
#
_cell.length_a   1.000
_cell.length_b   1.000
_cell.length_c   1.000
_cell.angle_alpha   90.00
_cell.angle_beta   90.00
_cell.angle_gamma   90.00
#
_symmetry.space_group_name_H-M   'P 1'
#
loop_
_entity.id
_entity.type
_entity.pdbx_description
1 polymer ?
#
loop_
_entity_poly.entity_id
_entity_poly.type
_entity_poly.pdbx_seq_one_letter_code
_entity_poly.pdbx_strand_id
1 'polypeptide(L)'
;MPEIHLNRRGINSIEVPKEVEVTVGSDLVLDLINHGSPLHITLASTNSSAFTGFFHENLYVNGTEEFHIPIKEDAPPGFFTLQVVTGYGTRRQEFRVVVRGRPEPAPEPRGTPAQATELAPSRGLHYSLSILILVIAAVVLYGLWVVYRADLLNAAAFVALLLGVILAWLRRRS
;
A
#
# COMPACT_ATOMS: atom_id res chain seq x y z
N MET A 1 18.18 -13.53 -2.99
CA MET A 1 16.81 -13.02 -3.03
C MET A 1 16.10 -13.50 -1.76
N PRO A 2 15.08 -12.80 -1.24
CA PRO A 2 14.38 -13.25 -0.04
C PRO A 2 13.55 -14.51 -0.35
N GLU A 3 13.75 -15.55 0.46
CA GLU A 3 13.08 -16.83 0.30
C GLU A 3 11.82 -16.91 1.15
N ILE A 4 10.72 -17.39 0.55
CA ILE A 4 9.47 -17.71 1.21
C ILE A 4 9.28 -19.22 1.11
N HIS A 5 9.32 -19.92 2.24
CA HIS A 5 9.16 -21.36 2.24
C HIS A 5 7.71 -21.76 2.53
N LEU A 6 7.18 -22.64 1.68
CA LEU A 6 5.85 -23.22 1.79
C LEU A 6 5.99 -24.71 2.14
N ASN A 7 5.07 -25.22 2.95
CA ASN A 7 5.01 -26.63 3.37
C ASN A 7 6.25 -27.18 4.11
N ARG A 8 7.24 -26.34 4.47
CA ARG A 8 8.49 -26.76 5.11
C ARG A 8 8.32 -27.37 6.50
N ARG A 9 7.40 -26.83 7.32
CA ARG A 9 7.13 -27.29 8.70
C ARG A 9 5.81 -28.07 8.83
N GLY A 10 5.08 -28.25 7.74
CA GLY A 10 3.82 -28.98 7.71
C GLY A 10 2.87 -28.48 6.62
N ILE A 11 1.72 -29.14 6.48
CA ILE A 11 0.75 -28.83 5.43
C ILE A 11 0.27 -27.36 5.55
N ASN A 12 0.36 -26.62 4.45
CA ASN A 12 0.06 -25.19 4.34
C ASN A 12 0.92 -24.30 5.25
N SER A 13 2.04 -24.77 5.80
CA SER A 13 2.93 -23.93 6.62
C SER A 13 3.57 -22.85 5.75
N ILE A 14 3.73 -21.65 6.31
CA ILE A 14 4.37 -20.51 5.64
C ILE A 14 5.52 -20.03 6.52
N GLU A 15 6.69 -19.89 5.94
CA GLU A 15 7.84 -19.23 6.56
C GLU A 15 8.28 -18.07 5.66
N VAL A 16 8.32 -16.88 6.24
CA VAL A 16 8.71 -15.64 5.57
C VAL A 16 9.91 -15.03 6.30
N PRO A 17 10.75 -14.24 5.62
CA PRO A 17 11.74 -13.40 6.29
C PRO A 17 11.03 -12.41 7.23
N LYS A 18 11.75 -11.85 8.21
CA LYS A 18 11.16 -10.80 9.07
C LYS A 18 11.04 -9.47 8.34
N GLU A 19 12.10 -9.13 7.63
CA GLU A 19 12.26 -7.86 6.94
C GLU A 19 13.12 -8.07 5.70
N VAL A 20 12.81 -7.34 4.65
CA VAL A 20 13.51 -7.35 3.36
C VAL A 20 13.79 -5.91 2.97
N GLU A 21 15.01 -5.61 2.56
CA GLU A 21 15.38 -4.30 2.04
C GLU A 21 15.40 -4.30 0.51
N VAL A 22 14.89 -3.23 -0.08
CA VAL A 22 14.90 -3.01 -1.54
C VAL A 22 15.20 -1.55 -1.84
N THR A 23 15.89 -1.29 -2.94
CA THR A 23 16.23 0.06 -3.38
C THR A 23 15.12 0.64 -4.26
N VAL A 24 14.86 1.94 -4.14
CA VAL A 24 13.97 2.67 -5.05
C VAL A 24 14.36 2.46 -6.52
N GLY A 25 13.38 2.20 -7.38
CA GLY A 25 13.59 1.95 -8.82
C GLY A 25 14.22 0.59 -9.15
N SER A 26 14.19 -0.37 -8.24
CA SER A 26 14.63 -1.76 -8.49
C SER A 26 13.47 -2.76 -8.31
N ASP A 27 13.65 -3.98 -8.80
CA ASP A 27 12.67 -5.05 -8.61
C ASP A 27 12.97 -5.83 -7.34
N LEU A 28 11.96 -5.99 -6.48
CA LEU A 28 11.99 -6.98 -5.42
C LEU A 28 11.64 -8.35 -6.02
N VAL A 29 12.63 -9.23 -6.10
CA VAL A 29 12.46 -10.62 -6.56
C VAL A 29 12.34 -11.53 -5.35
N LEU A 30 11.25 -12.29 -5.26
CA LEU A 30 10.94 -13.24 -4.19
C LEU A 30 11.02 -14.68 -4.69
N ASP A 31 11.67 -15.55 -3.93
CA ASP A 31 11.74 -16.98 -4.24
C ASP A 31 10.69 -17.74 -3.42
N LEU A 32 9.66 -18.25 -4.09
CA LEU A 32 8.61 -19.07 -3.52
C LEU A 32 9.03 -20.54 -3.59
N ILE A 33 9.45 -21.13 -2.47
CA ILE A 33 9.98 -22.50 -2.42
C ILE A 33 9.00 -23.42 -1.72
N ASN A 34 8.32 -24.27 -2.49
CA ASN A 34 7.41 -25.28 -1.98
C ASN A 34 8.12 -26.62 -1.70
N HIS A 35 8.06 -27.06 -0.44
CA HIS A 35 8.67 -28.32 0.03
C HIS A 35 7.69 -29.51 0.05
N GLY A 36 6.43 -29.31 -0.35
CA GLY A 36 5.38 -30.33 -0.28
C GLY A 36 4.59 -30.44 -1.57
N SER A 37 3.34 -30.89 -1.46
CA SER A 37 2.43 -30.96 -2.61
C SER A 37 2.17 -29.56 -3.19
N PRO A 38 1.90 -29.46 -4.51
CA PRO A 38 1.55 -28.19 -5.14
C PRO A 38 0.37 -27.52 -4.44
N LEU A 39 0.43 -26.19 -4.31
CA LEU A 39 -0.60 -25.42 -3.63
C LEU A 39 -0.84 -24.08 -4.32
N HIS A 40 -2.06 -23.56 -4.11
CA HIS A 40 -2.36 -22.16 -4.40
C HIS A 40 -2.06 -21.30 -3.18
N ILE A 41 -1.42 -20.16 -3.43
CA ILE A 41 -1.19 -19.12 -2.43
C ILE A 41 -1.81 -17.82 -2.91
N THR A 42 -2.16 -16.94 -1.98
CA THR A 42 -2.47 -15.55 -2.29
C THR A 42 -1.34 -14.67 -1.79
N LEU A 43 -0.76 -13.86 -2.67
CA LEU A 43 0.19 -12.81 -2.31
C LEU A 43 -0.54 -11.47 -2.34
N ALA A 44 -0.54 -10.77 -1.21
CA ALA A 44 -1.22 -9.50 -1.06
C ALA A 44 -0.29 -8.42 -0.50
N SER A 45 -0.45 -7.18 -0.99
CA SER A 45 0.31 -6.04 -0.49
C SER A 45 -0.58 -5.07 0.31
N THR A 46 -0.07 -4.55 1.42
CA THR A 46 -0.74 -3.58 2.28
C THR A 46 0.11 -2.32 2.41
N ASN A 47 -0.52 -1.15 2.29
CA ASN A 47 0.16 0.16 2.29
C ASN A 47 1.24 0.30 1.19
N SER A 48 1.10 -0.42 0.08
CA SER A 48 2.12 -0.48 -0.97
C SER A 48 2.02 0.63 -2.02
N SER A 49 0.90 1.37 -2.09
CA SER A 49 0.59 2.28 -3.20
C SER A 49 1.64 3.38 -3.43
N ALA A 50 2.35 3.80 -2.39
CA ALA A 50 3.44 4.78 -2.50
C ALA A 50 4.73 4.17 -3.10
N PHE A 51 4.88 2.85 -3.04
CA PHE A 51 6.13 2.15 -3.37
C PHE A 51 6.01 1.28 -4.63
N THR A 52 4.86 0.66 -4.86
CA THR A 52 4.63 -0.29 -5.95
C THR A 52 3.12 -0.39 -6.27
N GLY A 53 2.75 -1.26 -7.21
CA GLY A 53 1.35 -1.59 -7.51
C GLY A 53 0.60 -2.20 -6.32
N PHE A 54 -0.72 -2.21 -6.41
CA PHE A 54 -1.53 -3.05 -5.53
C PHE A 54 -1.46 -4.50 -6.04
N PHE A 55 -1.15 -5.44 -5.14
CA PHE A 55 -1.10 -6.86 -5.45
C PHE A 55 -2.11 -7.61 -4.59
N HIS A 56 -2.86 -8.48 -5.25
CA HIS A 56 -3.72 -9.48 -4.63
C HIS A 56 -3.86 -10.64 -5.61
N GLU A 57 -2.78 -11.40 -5.76
CA GLU A 57 -2.63 -12.39 -6.82
C GLU A 57 -2.68 -13.81 -6.25
N ASN A 58 -3.38 -14.69 -6.95
CA ASN A 58 -3.42 -16.11 -6.63
C ASN A 58 -2.39 -16.84 -7.50
N LEU A 59 -1.35 -17.37 -6.86
CA LEU A 59 -0.24 -18.05 -7.52
C LEU A 59 -0.37 -19.57 -7.29
N TYR A 60 -0.10 -20.36 -8.32
CA TYR A 60 0.06 -21.80 -8.21
C TYR A 60 1.54 -22.13 -8.10
N VAL A 61 1.98 -22.74 -7.01
CA VAL A 61 3.41 -23.00 -6.75
C VAL A 61 3.68 -24.50 -6.75
N ASN A 62 4.44 -24.95 -7.75
CA ASN A 62 4.86 -26.33 -7.92
C ASN A 62 6.40 -26.44 -7.95
N GLY A 63 7.01 -26.57 -6.78
CA GLY A 63 8.46 -26.49 -6.62
C GLY A 63 8.91 -25.06 -6.29
N THR A 64 9.82 -24.51 -7.09
CA THR A 64 10.35 -23.15 -6.91
C THR A 64 9.81 -22.22 -7.98
N GLU A 65 9.28 -21.07 -7.59
CA GLU A 65 8.78 -20.03 -8.49
C GLU A 65 9.36 -18.68 -8.07
N GLU A 66 9.68 -17.83 -9.05
CA GLU A 66 10.13 -16.46 -8.81
C GLU A 66 8.96 -15.48 -8.97
N PHE A 67 8.85 -14.50 -8.07
CA PHE A 67 7.84 -13.45 -8.16
C PHE A 67 8.48 -12.06 -8.10
N HIS A 68 8.17 -11.23 -9.09
CA HIS A 68 8.77 -9.91 -9.26
C HIS A 68 7.81 -8.80 -8.85
N ILE A 69 8.27 -7.92 -7.97
CA ILE A 69 7.53 -6.74 -7.51
C ILE A 69 8.32 -5.49 -7.90
N PRO A 70 7.89 -4.75 -8.95
CA PRO A 70 8.58 -3.55 -9.38
C PRO A 70 8.41 -2.42 -8.36
N ILE A 71 9.50 -1.86 -7.84
CA ILE A 71 9.46 -0.69 -6.97
C ILE A 71 9.57 0.56 -7.83
N LYS A 72 8.66 1.52 -7.62
CA LYS A 72 8.62 2.78 -8.36
C LYS A 72 9.93 3.55 -8.21
N GLU A 73 10.33 4.27 -9.25
CA GLU A 73 11.53 5.11 -9.25
C GLU A 73 11.42 6.35 -8.36
N ASP A 74 10.19 6.83 -8.14
CA ASP A 74 9.86 8.00 -7.32
C ASP A 74 9.36 7.61 -5.91
N ALA A 75 9.48 6.33 -5.54
CA ALA A 75 9.02 5.84 -4.25
C ALA A 75 9.76 6.58 -3.11
N PRO A 76 9.04 7.10 -2.10
CA PRO A 76 9.68 7.69 -0.93
C PRO A 76 10.35 6.59 -0.09
N PRO A 77 11.38 6.93 0.73
CA PRO A 77 11.88 6.01 1.74
C PRO A 77 10.77 5.62 2.73
N GLY A 78 10.68 4.34 3.09
CA GLY A 78 9.64 3.86 3.99
C GLY A 78 9.51 2.35 4.00
N PHE A 79 8.34 1.85 4.33
CA PHE A 79 8.05 0.42 4.28
C PHE A 79 6.61 0.13 3.88
N PHE A 80 6.40 -1.03 3.27
CA PHE A 80 5.10 -1.64 3.06
C PHE A 80 5.12 -3.09 3.56
N THR A 81 3.94 -3.73 3.61
CA THR A 81 3.82 -5.10 4.11
C THR A 81 3.40 -6.02 2.98
N LEU A 82 4.07 -7.16 2.87
CA LEU A 82 3.66 -8.27 2.02
C LEU A 82 3.09 -9.38 2.88
N GLN A 83 1.98 -9.94 2.41
CA GLN A 83 1.24 -10.98 3.08
C GLN A 83 1.13 -12.19 2.16
N VAL A 84 1.45 -13.35 2.71
CA VAL A 84 1.33 -14.65 2.05
C VAL A 84 0.22 -15.43 2.75
N VAL A 85 -0.73 -15.91 1.99
CA VAL A 85 -1.89 -16.66 2.49
C VAL A 85 -1.94 -18.03 1.81
N THR A 86 -2.17 -19.09 2.58
CA THR A 86 -2.29 -20.47 2.08
C THR A 86 -3.45 -21.19 2.74
N GLY A 87 -3.72 -22.43 2.30
CA GLY A 87 -4.76 -23.27 2.88
C GLY A 87 -6.15 -22.64 2.82
N TYR A 88 -6.48 -22.00 1.68
CA TYR A 88 -7.77 -21.32 1.47
C TYR A 88 -8.09 -20.24 2.53
N GLY A 89 -7.08 -19.51 2.98
CA GLY A 89 -7.24 -18.42 3.96
C GLY A 89 -6.99 -18.82 5.41
N THR A 90 -6.72 -20.10 5.69
CA THR A 90 -6.53 -20.60 7.06
C THR A 90 -5.16 -20.29 7.65
N ARG A 91 -4.16 -20.05 6.80
CA ARG A 91 -2.78 -19.74 7.21
C ARG A 91 -2.34 -18.44 6.54
N ARG A 92 -1.71 -17.57 7.33
CA ARG A 92 -1.31 -16.23 6.89
C ARG A 92 -0.03 -15.84 7.59
N GLN A 93 0.94 -15.34 6.85
CA GLN A 93 2.14 -14.72 7.38
C GLN A 93 2.46 -13.44 6.62
N GLU A 94 3.14 -12.53 7.28
CA GLU A 94 3.47 -11.22 6.72
C GLU A 94 4.89 -10.80 7.10
N PHE A 95 5.48 -9.97 6.24
CA PHE A 95 6.80 -9.41 6.45
C PHE A 95 6.90 -8.00 5.88
N ARG A 96 7.86 -7.24 6.42
CA ARG A 96 8.07 -5.84 6.04
C ARG A 96 9.04 -5.77 4.86
N VAL A 97 8.67 -4.96 3.87
CA VAL A 97 9.58 -4.56 2.79
C VAL A 97 9.97 -3.11 3.05
N VAL A 98 11.24 -2.89 3.35
CA VAL A 98 11.83 -1.58 3.60
C VAL A 98 12.40 -1.05 2.29
N VAL A 99 11.83 0.07 1.83
CA VAL A 99 12.28 0.76 0.63
C VAL A 99 13.28 1.82 1.04
N ARG A 100 14.54 1.62 0.64
CA ARG A 100 15.65 2.55 0.89
C ARG A 100 15.81 3.47 -0.32
N GLY A 101 16.01 4.77 -0.05
CA GLY A 101 16.38 5.72 -1.09
C GLY A 101 17.67 5.29 -1.79
N ARG A 102 17.82 5.66 -3.07
CA ARG A 102 19.04 5.38 -3.83
C ARG A 102 20.25 5.94 -3.06
N PRO A 103 21.32 5.15 -2.82
CA PRO A 103 22.55 5.68 -2.26
C PRO A 103 23.01 6.84 -3.13
N GLU A 104 23.13 8.02 -2.55
CA GLU A 104 23.74 9.15 -3.24
C GLU A 104 25.18 8.74 -3.60
N PRO A 105 25.64 8.96 -4.85
CA PRO A 105 27.02 8.66 -5.22
C PRO A 105 27.95 9.33 -4.22
N ALA A 106 28.93 8.58 -3.70
CA ALA A 106 29.86 9.09 -2.68
C ALA A 106 30.39 10.46 -3.10
N PRO A 107 30.23 11.51 -2.28
CA PRO A 107 30.66 12.84 -2.66
C PRO A 107 32.19 12.84 -2.76
N GLU A 108 32.73 13.29 -3.90
CA GLU A 108 34.11 13.77 -3.97
C GLU A 108 34.34 14.78 -2.85
N PRO A 109 35.49 14.77 -2.15
CA PRO A 109 35.71 15.62 -0.99
C PRO A 109 35.78 17.08 -1.42
N ARG A 110 34.65 17.77 -1.39
CA ARG A 110 34.56 19.23 -1.46
C ARG A 110 34.20 19.76 -0.09
N GLY A 111 35.06 20.66 0.38
CA GLY A 111 35.02 21.23 1.71
C GLY A 111 33.66 21.82 2.07
N THR A 112 33.37 21.75 3.37
CA THR A 112 32.23 22.37 4.05
C THR A 112 31.98 23.80 3.57
N PRO A 113 30.71 24.18 3.40
CA PRO A 113 30.14 25.06 4.40
C PRO A 113 28.76 24.61 4.90
N ALA A 114 28.46 25.05 6.13
CA ALA A 114 27.25 24.77 6.89
C ALA A 114 25.96 25.23 6.18
N GLN A 115 24.87 24.46 6.32
CA GLN A 115 23.53 25.04 6.22
C GLN A 115 22.45 24.26 6.99
N ALA A 116 21.82 25.02 7.88
CA ALA A 116 20.43 24.99 8.34
C ALA A 116 19.71 23.65 8.50
N THR A 117 19.44 23.31 9.76
CA THR A 117 18.32 22.46 10.16
C THR A 117 17.02 23.09 9.65
N GLU A 118 16.50 22.59 8.54
CA GLU A 118 15.16 22.92 8.09
C GLU A 118 14.16 22.18 8.99
N LEU A 119 13.41 22.94 9.77
CA LEU A 119 12.29 22.42 10.57
C LEU A 119 11.31 21.73 9.62
N ALA A 120 11.20 20.41 9.75
CA ALA A 120 10.17 19.63 9.08
C ALA A 120 8.79 20.26 9.37
N PRO A 121 7.99 20.61 8.34
CA PRO A 121 6.67 21.13 8.58
C PRO A 121 5.84 20.02 9.26
N SER A 122 5.25 20.37 10.39
CA SER A 122 4.23 19.56 11.05
C SER A 122 3.19 19.13 10.02
N ARG A 123 3.05 17.83 9.78
CA ARG A 123 1.97 17.23 8.98
C ARG A 123 0.63 17.52 9.67
N GLY A 124 0.12 18.73 9.42
CA GLY A 124 -1.25 19.10 9.73
C GLY A 124 -2.17 18.19 8.95
N LEU A 125 -3.28 17.81 9.57
CA LEU A 125 -4.35 17.08 8.92
C LEU A 125 -5.00 18.00 7.88
N HIS A 126 -4.40 18.08 6.68
CA HIS A 126 -4.90 18.88 5.58
C HIS A 126 -6.16 18.21 5.03
N TYR A 127 -7.29 18.42 5.70
CA TYR A 127 -8.59 18.15 5.10
C TYR A 127 -8.71 19.01 3.85
N SER A 128 -8.85 18.36 2.70
CA SER A 128 -9.11 19.06 1.45
C SER A 128 -10.38 19.87 1.61
N LEU A 129 -10.24 21.20 1.51
CA LEU A 129 -11.34 22.16 1.63
C LEU A 129 -12.53 21.77 0.74
N SER A 130 -12.26 21.23 -0.45
CA SER A 130 -13.26 20.74 -1.40
C SER A 130 -14.08 19.56 -0.86
N ILE A 131 -13.46 18.62 -0.13
CA ILE A 131 -14.16 17.48 0.47
C ILE A 131 -15.03 17.96 1.63
N LEU A 132 -14.50 18.87 2.45
CA LEU A 132 -15.23 19.41 3.60
C LEU A 132 -16.50 20.16 3.17
N ILE A 133 -16.41 20.96 2.09
CA ILE A 133 -17.57 21.68 1.52
C ILE A 133 -18.66 20.68 1.08
N LEU A 134 -18.29 19.58 0.42
CA LEU A 134 -19.26 18.57 -0.05
C LEU A 134 -19.95 17.85 1.11
N VAL A 135 -19.22 17.54 2.19
CA VAL A 135 -19.80 16.95 3.40
C VAL A 135 -20.78 17.92 4.07
N ILE A 136 -20.41 19.20 4.22
CA ILE A 136 -21.29 20.22 4.81
C ILE A 136 -22.56 20.38 3.95
N ALA A 137 -22.40 20.49 2.63
CA ALA A 137 -23.54 20.61 1.71
C ALA A 137 -24.49 19.40 1.82
N ALA A 138 -23.96 18.18 1.91
CA ALA A 138 -24.76 16.98 2.11
C ALA A 138 -25.56 17.00 3.42
N VAL A 139 -24.93 17.41 4.53
CA VAL A 139 -25.60 17.51 5.83
C VAL A 139 -26.73 18.54 5.79
N VAL A 140 -26.51 19.70 5.16
CA VAL A 140 -27.53 20.74 5.01
C VAL A 140 -28.70 20.23 4.16
N LEU A 141 -28.42 19.62 3.00
CA LEU A 141 -29.45 19.07 2.12
C LEU A 141 -30.26 17.96 2.78
N TYR A 142 -29.61 17.08 3.53
CA TYR A 142 -30.29 16.02 4.28
C TYR A 142 -31.14 16.58 5.41
N GLY A 143 -30.64 17.57 6.16
CA GLY A 143 -31.42 18.27 7.18
C GLY A 143 -32.66 18.96 6.61
N LEU A 144 -32.53 19.60 5.45
CA LEU A 144 -33.66 20.19 4.73
C LEU A 144 -34.67 19.12 4.29
N TRP A 145 -34.23 17.95 3.82
CA TRP A 145 -35.13 16.85 3.51
C TRP A 145 -35.94 16.40 4.74
N VAL A 146 -35.33 16.30 5.93
CA VAL A 146 -36.05 15.89 7.16
C VAL A 146 -37.22 16.83 7.46
N VAL A 147 -37.05 18.14 7.21
CA VAL A 147 -38.06 19.17 7.46
C VAL A 147 -39.12 19.22 6.34
N TYR A 148 -38.68 19.29 5.08
CA TYR A 148 -39.56 19.55 3.94
C TYR A 148 -40.09 18.28 3.26
N ARG A 149 -39.54 17.11 3.60
CA ARG A 149 -39.88 15.78 3.04
C ARG A 149 -39.86 15.74 1.50
N ALA A 150 -39.06 16.59 0.87
CA ALA A 150 -38.89 16.64 -0.58
C ALA A 150 -37.76 15.70 -1.01
N ASP A 151 -38.10 14.56 -1.62
CA ASP A 151 -37.14 13.48 -1.94
C ASP A 151 -35.96 13.92 -2.82
N LEU A 152 -36.14 14.98 -3.62
CA LEU A 152 -35.06 15.58 -4.40
C LEU A 152 -33.88 16.03 -3.52
N LEU A 153 -34.14 16.54 -2.31
CA LEU A 153 -33.10 16.98 -1.37
C LEU A 153 -32.29 15.81 -0.82
N ASN A 154 -32.94 14.68 -0.56
CA ASN A 154 -32.26 13.46 -0.13
C ASN A 154 -31.37 12.90 -1.25
N ALA A 155 -31.90 12.86 -2.48
CA ALA A 155 -31.12 12.46 -3.65
C ALA A 155 -29.91 13.39 -3.88
N ALA A 156 -30.09 14.70 -3.74
CA ALA A 156 -29.00 15.67 -3.85
C ALA A 156 -27.94 15.51 -2.74
N ALA A 157 -28.36 15.26 -1.49
CA ALA A 157 -27.45 14.99 -0.39
C ALA A 157 -26.60 13.73 -0.64
N PHE A 158 -27.24 12.66 -1.13
CA PHE A 158 -26.54 11.42 -1.49
C PHE A 158 -25.51 11.65 -2.61
N VAL A 159 -25.88 12.35 -3.68
CA VAL A 159 -24.97 12.67 -4.78
C VAL A 159 -23.79 13.52 -4.30
N ALA A 160 -24.01 14.50 -3.42
CA ALA A 160 -22.94 15.32 -2.86
C ALA A 160 -21.93 14.48 -2.06
N LEU A 161 -22.40 13.52 -1.25
CA LEU A 161 -21.50 12.59 -0.53
C LEU A 161 -20.72 11.71 -1.50
N LEU A 162 -21.40 11.15 -2.52
CA LEU A 162 -20.77 10.28 -3.50
C LEU A 162 -19.66 11.01 -4.26
N LEU A 163 -19.91 12.25 -4.70
CA LEU A 163 -18.90 13.10 -5.33
C LEU A 163 -17.74 13.39 -4.39
N GLY A 164 -18.02 13.66 -3.10
CA GLY A 164 -16.99 13.85 -2.08
C GLY A 164 -16.06 12.65 -1.95
N VAL A 165 -16.61 11.44 -1.94
CA VAL A 165 -15.85 10.18 -1.91
C VAL A 165 -15.02 9.99 -3.18
N ILE A 166 -15.61 10.22 -4.36
CA ILE A 166 -14.90 10.08 -5.65
C ILE A 166 -13.74 11.07 -5.73
N LEU A 167 -13.96 12.34 -5.37
CA LEU A 167 -12.91 13.37 -5.32
C LEU A 167 -11.81 13.02 -4.32
N ALA A 168 -12.18 12.51 -3.15
CA ALA A 168 -11.22 12.03 -2.16
C ALA A 168 -10.37 10.87 -2.69
N TRP A 169 -11.00 9.95 -3.42
CA TRP A 169 -10.33 8.79 -4.00
C TRP A 169 -9.38 9.19 -5.14
N LEU A 170 -9.83 10.03 -6.07
CA LEU A 170 -9.00 10.54 -7.18
C LEU A 170 -7.77 11.29 -6.68
N ARG A 171 -7.92 12.12 -5.63
CA ARG A 171 -6.80 12.86 -5.04
C ARG A 171 -5.79 12.01 -4.28
N ARG A 172 -6.16 10.81 -3.81
CA ARG A 172 -5.20 9.86 -3.23
C ARG A 172 -4.40 9.10 -4.29
N ARG A 173 -4.87 9.09 -5.55
CA ARG A 173 -4.25 8.36 -6.65
C ARG A 173 -3.28 9.22 -7.48
N SER A 174 -3.52 10.54 -7.54
CA SER A 174 -2.61 11.53 -8.12
C SER A 174 -1.49 11.91 -7.17
#